data_AF-A0A4R9BZU1-F1
#
_entry.id   AF-A0A4R9BZU1-F1
#
_cell.length_a   1.000
_cell.length_b   1.000
_cell.length_c   1.000
_cell.angle_alpha   90.00
_cell.angle_beta   90.00
_cell.angle_gamma   90.00
#
_symmetry.space_group_name_H-M   'P 1'
#
loop_
_entity.id
_entity.type
_entity.pdbx_description
1 polymer ?
#
loop_
_entity_poly.entity_id
_entity_poly.type
_entity_poly.pdbx_seq_one_letter_code
_entity_poly.pdbx_strand_id
1 'polypeptide(L)' 'MDNVERQDHEDQAVSQVVDRLAEKFPDRPRSLIEDVVTEERHLLDGKPIRDYVPVLIEHGAKARLRQSAAGANH' A
#
# COMPACT_ATOMS: atom_id res chain seq x y z
N MET A 1 -12.44 -5.34 -23.42
CA MET A 1 -12.12 -5.26 -21.98
C MET A 1 -13.06 -4.22 -21.43
N ASP A 2 -14.12 -4.71 -20.81
CA ASP A 2 -15.18 -3.86 -20.29
C ASP A 2 -14.65 -3.06 -19.09
N ASN A 3 -15.22 -1.88 -18.86
CA ASN A 3 -14.76 -1.00 -17.78
C ASN A 3 -14.81 -1.69 -16.40
N VAL A 4 -15.76 -2.61 -16.23
CA VAL A 4 -15.99 -3.40 -15.02
C VAL A 4 -14.86 -4.39 -14.74
N GLU A 5 -14.38 -5.13 -15.75
CA GLU A 5 -13.28 -6.09 -15.58
C GLU A 5 -11.98 -5.41 -15.13
N ARG A 6 -11.75 -4.17 -15.60
CA ARG A 6 -10.59 -3.37 -15.16
C ARG A 6 -10.72 -2.96 -13.70
N GLN A 7 -11.92 -2.58 -13.26
CA GLN A 7 -12.19 -2.22 -11.86
C GLN A 7 -12.04 -3.44 -10.94
N ASP A 8 -12.53 -4.61 -11.34
CA ASP A 8 -12.38 -5.85 -10.56
C ASP A 8 -10.90 -6.25 -10.40
N HIS A 9 -10.11 -6.15 -11.48
CA HIS A 9 -8.67 -6.40 -11.44
C HIS A 9 -7.92 -5.38 -10.58
N GLU A 10 -8.36 -4.12 -10.59
CA GLU A 10 -7.82 -3.07 -9.75
C GLU A 10 -8.12 -3.35 -8.28
N ASP A 11 -9.36 -3.65 -7.92
CA ASP A 11 -9.75 -3.92 -6.54
C ASP A 11 -9.06 -5.18 -6.00
N GLN A 12 -8.88 -6.20 -6.84
CA GLN A 12 -8.08 -7.38 -6.49
C GLN A 12 -6.59 -7.02 -6.27
N ALA A 13 -6.04 -6.11 -7.08
CA ALA A 13 -4.68 -5.62 -6.90
C ALA A 13 -4.53 -4.78 -5.60
N VAL A 14 -5.53 -3.95 -5.27
CA VAL A 14 -5.59 -3.22 -3.99
C VAL A 14 -5.58 -4.20 -2.82
N SER A 15 -6.44 -5.23 -2.84
CA SER A 15 -6.51 -6.21 -1.75
C SER A 15 -5.15 -6.88 -1.52
N GLN A 16 -4.48 -7.33 -2.59
CA GLN A 16 -3.15 -7.95 -2.47
C GLN A 16 -2.09 -6.98 -1.93
N VAL A 17 -2.21 -5.70 -2.23
CA VAL A 17 -1.33 -4.66 -1.68
C VAL A 17 -1.55 -4.53 -0.18
N VAL A 18 -2.81 -4.43 0.26
CA VAL A 18 -3.17 -4.34 1.68
C VAL A 18 -2.68 -5.57 2.43
N ASP A 19 -2.84 -6.77 1.87
CA ASP A 19 -2.37 -8.02 2.47
C ASP A 19 -0.85 -8.01 2.69
N ARG A 20 -0.08 -7.66 1.65
CA ARG A 20 1.39 -7.56 1.75
C ARG A 20 1.84 -6.49 2.74
N LEU A 21 1.13 -5.38 2.82
CA LEU A 21 1.41 -4.33 3.79
C LEU A 21 1.05 -4.79 5.20
N ALA A 22 -0.07 -5.48 5.41
CA ALA A 22 -0.43 -6.03 6.72
C ALA A 22 0.60 -7.06 7.21
N GLU A 23 1.10 -7.93 6.32
CA GLU A 23 2.20 -8.85 6.64
C GLU A 23 3.49 -8.12 6.97
N LYS A 24 3.83 -7.09 6.19
CA LYS A 24 5.02 -6.28 6.45
C LYS A 24 4.87 -5.48 7.72
N PHE A 25 3.67 -5.03 8.09
CA PHE A 25 3.27 -4.11 9.16
C PHE A 25 2.32 -4.74 10.19
N PRO A 26 2.73 -5.82 10.88
CA PRO A 26 1.84 -6.51 11.84
C PRO A 26 1.53 -5.66 13.08
N ASP A 27 2.33 -4.63 13.34
CA ASP A 27 2.18 -3.63 14.39
C ASP A 27 1.13 -2.55 14.07
N ARG A 28 0.64 -2.50 12.82
CA ARG A 28 -0.33 -1.50 12.36
C ARG A 28 -1.68 -2.14 12.06
N PRO A 29 -2.80 -1.50 12.45
CA PRO A 29 -4.12 -2.02 12.15
C PRO A 29 -4.36 -2.01 10.64
N ARG A 30 -4.98 -3.07 10.13
CA ARG A 30 -5.29 -3.23 8.70
C ARG A 30 -6.11 -2.06 8.15
N SER A 31 -7.06 -1.52 8.93
CA SER A 31 -7.86 -0.37 8.53
C SER A 31 -7.02 0.86 8.18
N LEU A 32 -5.97 1.15 8.97
CA LEU A 32 -5.05 2.25 8.67
C LEU A 32 -4.29 2.01 7.36
N ILE A 33 -3.95 0.76 7.06
CA ILE A 33 -3.27 0.38 5.82
C ILE A 33 -4.22 0.54 4.63
N GLU A 34 -5.48 0.15 4.77
CA GLU A 34 -6.53 0.32 3.76
C GLU A 34 -6.79 1.79 3.46
N ASP A 35 -6.88 2.64 4.50
CA ASP A 35 -7.07 4.08 4.37
C ASP A 35 -5.92 4.72 3.59
N VAL A 36 -4.67 4.45 3.97
CA VAL A 36 -3.48 4.99 3.30
C VAL A 36 -3.39 4.54 1.84
N VAL A 37 -3.68 3.27 1.54
CA VAL A 37 -3.68 2.77 0.15
C VAL A 37 -4.79 3.43 -0.68
N THR A 38 -5.95 3.69 -0.09
CA THR A 38 -7.08 4.36 -0.74
C THR A 38 -6.78 5.83 -1.00
N GLU A 39 -6.25 6.56 -0.01
CA GLU A 39 -5.85 7.97 -0.16
C GLU A 39 -4.82 8.14 -1.28
N GLU A 40 -3.80 7.29 -1.29
CA GLU A 40 -2.76 7.38 -2.31
C GLU A 40 -3.27 7.01 -3.71
N ARG A 41 -4.20 6.05 -3.82
CA ARG A 41 -4.90 5.76 -5.08
C ARG A 41 -5.62 7.00 -5.61
N HIS A 42 -6.30 7.75 -4.74
CA HIS A 42 -6.99 9.00 -5.11
C HIS A 42 -6.02 10.11 -5.55
N LEU A 43 -4.84 10.21 -4.95
CA LEU A 43 -3.81 11.19 -5.34
C LEU A 43 -3.19 10.90 -6.72
N LEU A 44 -3.34 9.68 -7.23
CA LEU A 44 -2.73 9.19 -8.46
C LEU A 44 -3.71 9.05 -9.62
N ASP A 45 -4.84 9.75 -9.53
CA ASP A 45 -5.96 9.64 -10.47
C ASP A 45 -5.48 9.58 -11.94
N GLY A 46 -5.76 8.44 -12.60
CA GLY A 46 -5.35 8.15 -13.98
C GLY A 46 -4.19 7.16 -14.19
N LYS A 47 -3.57 6.60 -13.14
CA LYS A 47 -2.51 5.57 -13.27
C LYS A 47 -2.93 4.19 -12.74
N PRO A 48 -2.60 3.09 -13.44
CA PRO A 48 -2.95 1.74 -13.00
C PRO A 48 -2.17 1.33 -11.74
N ILE A 49 -2.84 0.61 -10.83
CA ILE A 49 -2.31 0.19 -9.52
C ILE A 49 -0.99 -0.59 -9.61
N ARG A 50 -0.74 -1.28 -10.73
CA ARG A 50 0.50 -2.05 -10.94
C ARG A 50 1.75 -1.17 -10.94
N ASP A 51 1.64 0.08 -11.39
CA ASP A 51 2.73 1.06 -11.33
C ASP A 51 2.95 1.59 -9.91
N TYR A 52 1.97 1.41 -9.02
CA TYR A 52 1.96 1.93 -7.65
C TYR A 52 2.52 0.94 -6.62
N VAL A 53 2.42 -0.37 -6.90
CA VAL A 53 2.97 -1.43 -6.02
C VAL A 53 4.43 -1.16 -5.60
N PRO A 54 5.35 -0.75 -6.49
CA PRO A 54 6.72 -0.46 -6.09
C PRO A 54 6.84 0.76 -5.16
N VAL A 55 6.07 1.82 -5.40
CA VAL A 55 6.13 3.08 -4.63
C VAL A 55 5.65 2.87 -3.19
N LEU A 56 4.56 2.13 -3.00
CA LEU A 56 4.06 1.76 -1.67
C LEU A 56 5.05 0.92 -0.88
N ILE A 57 5.64 -0.08 -1.53
CA ILE A 57 6.63 -0.95 -0.91
C ILE A 57 7.84 -0.13 -0.48
N GLU A 58 8.28 0.80 -1.32
CA GLU A 58 9.41 1.68 -1.03
C GLU A 58 9.09 2.65 0.12
N HIS A 59 7.93 3.30 0.09
CA HIS A 59 7.51 4.21 1.15
C HIS A 59 7.38 3.48 2.49
N GLY A 60 6.75 2.31 2.47
CA GLY A 60 6.65 1.46 3.64
C GLY A 60 8.02 1.03 4.17
N ALA A 61 8.91 0.55 3.30
CA ALA A 61 10.27 0.18 3.68
C ALA A 61 11.02 1.37 4.30
N LYS A 62 10.91 2.56 3.71
CA LYS A 62 11.50 3.80 4.25
C LYS A 62 10.94 4.17 5.61
N ALA A 63 9.62 4.14 5.80
CA ALA A 63 8.98 4.44 7.07
C ALA A 63 9.42 3.48 8.17
N ARG A 64 9.59 2.19 7.83
CA ARG A 64 10.11 1.16 8.76
C ARG A 64 11.56 1.36 9.09
N LEU A 65 12.42 1.56 8.09
CA LEU A 65 13.83 1.82 8.31
C LEU A 65 14.06 3.07 9.16
N ARG A 66 13.23 4.11 9.00
CA ARG A 66 13.25 5.30 9.86
C ARG A 66 12.85 4.98 11.30
N GLN A 67 11.84 4.14 11.51
CA GLN A 67 11.44 3.70 12.86
C GLN A 67 12.49 2.78 13.49
N SER A 68 13.08 1.85 12.74
CA SER A 68 14.14 0.96 13.23
C SER A 68 15.45 1.69 13.52
N ALA A 69 15.80 2.72 12.74
CA ALA A 69 16.96 3.58 13.03
C ALA A 69 16.72 4.48 14.26
N ALA A 70 15.47 4.88 14.53
CA ALA A 70 15.11 5.65 15.72
C ALA A 70 15.02 4.80 17.00
N GLY A 71 14.94 3.46 16.88
CA GLY A 71 14.83 2.51 18.00
C GLY A 71 16.15 1.94 18.50
N ALA A 72 17.30 2.28 17.91
CA ALA A 72 18.61 1.76 18.30
C ALA A 72 19.29 2.55 19.44
N ASN A 73 18.51 3.12 20.37
CA ASN A 73 19.03 3.69 21.62
C ASN A 73 17.95 3.73 22.72
N HIS A 74 17.65 2.59 23.34
CA HIS A 74 17.28 2.51 24.75
C HIS A 74 17.59 1.11 25.29
#